data_AF-E1KXQ5-F1
#
_entry.id   AF-E1KXQ5-F1
#
_cell.length_a   1.000
_cell.length_b   1.000
_cell.length_c   1.000
_cell.angle_alpha   90.00
_cell.angle_beta   90.00
_cell.angle_gamma   90.00
#
_symmetry.space_group_name_H-M   'P 1'
#
loop_
_entity.id
_entity.type
_entity.pdbx_description
1 polymer ?
#
loop_
_entity_poly.entity_id
_entity_poly.type
_entity_poly.pdbx_seq_one_letter_code
_entity_poly.pdbx_strand_id
1 'polypeptide(L)'
;MNKQDNIIVAISDDSTMDNLLNAIRKHLNNDCYNGFYNCKNMILLLSPSDNRNRKFDCGCIMQNMMLKACELNVANVWINQFYDSYNSEPIREFLKSLDIDSKYEITCALALGYSDEQPKNKPNKFITKFI
;
A
#
# COMPACT_ATOMS: atom_id res chain seq x y z
N MET A 1 3.97 -2.26 -22.61
CA MET A 1 5.12 -3.19 -22.55
C MET A 1 4.99 -3.98 -21.25
N ASN A 2 4.97 -5.30 -21.31
CA ASN A 2 4.80 -6.21 -20.17
C ASN A 2 6.06 -6.22 -19.27
N LYS A 3 6.45 -5.07 -18.73
CA LYS A 3 7.73 -4.89 -18.02
C LYS A 3 7.81 -5.69 -16.73
N GLN A 4 6.70 -5.75 -15.98
CA GLN A 4 6.61 -6.45 -14.69
C GLN A 4 7.79 -6.08 -13.76
N ASP A 5 8.11 -4.79 -13.72
CA ASP A 5 9.29 -4.26 -13.01
C ASP A 5 8.98 -3.88 -11.56
N ASN A 6 7.77 -4.15 -11.07
CA ASN A 6 7.32 -3.88 -9.71
C ASN A 6 7.95 -4.84 -8.69
N ILE A 7 8.06 -4.40 -7.44
CA ILE A 7 8.40 -5.23 -6.29
C ILE A 7 7.19 -5.30 -5.36
N ILE A 8 6.89 -6.50 -4.86
CA ILE A 8 5.86 -6.75 -3.86
C ILE A 8 6.55 -7.11 -2.54
N VAL A 9 6.39 -6.28 -1.52
CA VAL A 9 6.90 -6.53 -0.17
C VAL A 9 5.71 -6.91 0.70
N ALA A 10 5.70 -8.14 1.22
CA ALA A 10 4.71 -8.61 2.19
C ALA A 10 5.33 -8.58 3.59
N ILE A 11 4.79 -7.73 4.46
CA ILE A 11 5.26 -7.51 5.83
C ILE A 11 4.27 -8.16 6.78
N SER A 12 4.76 -9.03 7.65
CA SER A 12 3.99 -9.71 8.70
C SER A 12 4.71 -9.72 10.05
N ASP A 13 5.92 -9.17 10.13
CA ASP A 13 6.69 -9.07 11.37
C ASP A 13 6.44 -7.72 12.07
N ASP A 14 6.28 -7.76 13.39
CA ASP A 14 5.94 -6.59 14.20
C ASP A 14 7.02 -5.50 14.11
N SER A 15 8.30 -5.88 14.09
CA SER A 15 9.42 -4.91 14.02
C SER A 15 9.41 -4.08 12.74
N THR A 16 9.17 -4.70 11.60
CA THR A 16 9.12 -4.01 10.30
C THR A 16 7.85 -3.19 10.18
N MET A 17 6.72 -3.68 10.71
CA MET A 17 5.48 -2.90 10.80
C MET A 17 5.67 -1.63 11.66
N ASP A 18 6.32 -1.74 12.81
CA ASP A 18 6.63 -0.60 13.68
C ASP A 18 7.59 0.38 12.99
N ASN A 19 8.61 -0.13 12.30
CA ASN A 19 9.53 0.70 11.51
C ASN A 19 8.81 1.45 10.38
N LEU A 20 7.92 0.77 9.64
CA LEU A 20 7.09 1.37 8.60
C LEU A 20 6.17 2.45 9.18
N LEU A 21 5.53 2.16 10.31
CA LEU A 21 4.63 3.10 11.00
C LEU A 21 5.40 4.36 11.46
N ASN A 22 6.60 4.18 12.00
CA ASN A 22 7.46 5.30 12.39
C ASN A 22 7.92 6.12 11.17
N ALA A 23 8.26 5.47 10.06
CA ALA A 23 8.64 6.15 8.83
C ALA A 23 7.49 7.01 8.27
N ILE A 24 6.26 6.48 8.25
CA ILE A 24 5.10 7.24 7.77
C ILE A 24 4.70 8.37 8.73
N ARG A 25 4.82 8.18 10.04
CA ARG A 25 4.57 9.24 11.04
C ARG A 25 5.49 10.44 10.82
N LYS A 26 6.78 10.18 10.60
CA LYS A 26 7.77 11.21 10.27
C LYS A 26 7.44 11.91 8.95
N HIS A 27 7.11 11.14 7.90
CA HIS A 27 6.69 11.71 6.60
C HIS A 27 5.49 12.65 6.73
N LEU A 28 4.48 12.23 7.49
CA LEU A 28 3.25 13.01 7.71
C LEU A 28 3.41 14.12 8.76
N ASN A 29 4.56 14.21 9.42
CA ASN A 29 4.78 15.06 10.60
C ASN A 29 3.68 14.88 11.66
N ASN A 30 3.35 13.63 11.97
CA ASN A 30 2.27 13.27 12.90
C ASN A 30 2.61 11.99 13.66
N ASP A 31 3.19 12.12 14.85
CA ASP A 31 3.59 11.00 15.71
C ASP A 31 2.41 10.17 16.23
N CYS A 32 1.20 10.73 16.24
CA CYS A 32 -0.01 10.05 16.69
C CYS A 32 -0.74 9.31 15.55
N TYR A 33 -0.24 9.38 14.31
CA TYR A 33 -0.87 8.70 13.19
C TYR A 33 -0.92 7.19 13.43
N ASN A 34 -2.11 6.59 13.30
CA ASN A 34 -2.33 5.15 13.26
C ASN A 34 -3.45 4.83 12.25
N GLY A 35 -3.19 5.15 10.97
CA GLY A 35 -4.13 4.87 9.89
C GLY A 35 -3.98 3.47 9.29
N PHE A 36 -3.17 2.59 9.90
CA PHE A 36 -3.05 1.19 9.50
C PHE A 36 -4.12 0.30 10.14
N TYR A 37 -5.04 0.86 10.93
CA TYR A 37 -6.15 0.15 11.56
C TYR A 37 -5.70 -1.05 12.41
N ASN A 38 -4.54 -0.95 13.07
CA ASN A 38 -3.91 -2.03 13.81
C ASN A 38 -3.73 -3.33 13.00
N CYS A 39 -3.61 -3.23 11.67
CA CYS A 39 -3.34 -4.39 10.84
C CYS A 39 -1.98 -5.01 11.19
N LYS A 40 -1.90 -6.34 11.14
CA LYS A 40 -0.65 -7.09 11.33
C LYS A 40 0.05 -7.44 10.01
N ASN A 41 -0.64 -7.26 8.89
CA ASN A 41 -0.13 -7.62 7.58
C ASN A 41 -0.27 -6.42 6.63
N MET A 42 0.84 -6.05 6.00
CA MET A 42 0.89 -4.98 5.01
C MET A 42 1.54 -5.50 3.74
N ILE A 43 0.95 -5.21 2.59
CA ILE A 43 1.62 -5.35 1.30
C ILE A 43 2.02 -3.95 0.82
N LEU A 44 3.28 -3.77 0.48
CA LEU A 44 3.76 -2.59 -0.23
C LEU A 44 4.01 -2.98 -1.69
N LEU A 45 3.44 -2.23 -2.62
CA LEU A 45 3.78 -2.30 -4.03
C LEU A 45 4.71 -1.16 -4.39
N LEU A 46 5.89 -1.53 -4.88
CA LEU A 46 6.92 -0.58 -5.30
C LEU A 46 7.10 -0.64 -6.80
N SER A 47 7.48 0.49 -7.37
CA SER A 47 7.77 0.61 -8.80
C SER A 47 8.99 1.48 -9.04
N PRO A 48 9.68 1.31 -10.17
CA PRO A 48 10.70 2.27 -10.61
C PRO A 48 10.08 3.66 -10.80
N SER A 49 10.73 4.67 -10.23
CA SER A 49 10.32 6.08 -10.31
C SER A 49 10.24 6.63 -11.75
N ASP A 50 11.06 6.07 -12.67
CA ASP A 50 11.09 6.42 -14.10
C ASP A 50 9.98 5.73 -14.92
N ASN A 51 9.28 4.73 -14.35
CA ASN A 51 8.14 4.11 -15.01
C ASN A 51 6.93 5.07 -14.97
N ARG A 52 6.57 5.59 -16.15
CA ARG A 52 5.41 6.49 -16.34
C ARG A 52 4.07 5.82 -16.04
N ASN A 53 3.99 4.49 -16.17
CA ASN A 53 2.76 3.73 -15.96
C ASN A 53 2.62 3.15 -14.55
N ARG A 54 3.61 3.36 -13.67
CA ARG A 54 3.67 2.73 -12.34
C ARG A 54 2.38 2.78 -11.53
N LYS A 55 1.66 3.90 -11.54
CA LYS A 55 0.39 4.07 -10.81
C LYS A 55 -0.72 3.19 -11.39
N PHE A 56 -0.76 3.03 -12.71
CA PHE A 56 -1.72 2.16 -13.38
C PHE A 56 -1.37 0.69 -13.14
N ASP A 57 -0.10 0.33 -13.30
CA ASP A 57 0.40 -1.04 -13.07
C ASP A 57 0.09 -1.47 -11.61
N CYS A 58 0.49 -0.67 -10.63
CA CYS A 58 0.19 -0.95 -9.22
C CYS A 58 -1.31 -0.91 -8.90
N GLY A 59 -2.08 0.01 -9.51
CA GLY A 59 -3.52 0.05 -9.33
C GLY A 59 -4.22 -1.24 -9.78
N CYS A 60 -3.81 -1.80 -10.94
CA CYS A 60 -4.29 -3.08 -11.42
C CYS A 60 -3.88 -4.24 -10.50
N ILE A 61 -2.62 -4.28 -10.05
CA ILE A 61 -2.13 -5.31 -9.11
C ILE A 61 -2.92 -5.24 -7.79
N MET A 62 -3.06 -4.05 -7.21
CA MET A 62 -3.83 -3.82 -5.98
C MET A 62 -5.27 -4.28 -6.11
N GLN A 63 -5.97 -3.88 -7.18
CA GLN A 63 -7.36 -4.27 -7.36
C GLN A 63 -7.52 -5.80 -7.45
N ASN A 64 -6.61 -6.48 -8.15
CA ASN A 64 -6.62 -7.95 -8.21
C ASN A 64 -6.38 -8.57 -6.82
N MET A 65 -5.42 -8.05 -6.04
CA MET A 65 -5.17 -8.51 -4.67
C MET A 65 -6.38 -8.29 -3.76
N MET A 66 -7.01 -7.12 -3.84
CA MET A 66 -8.20 -6.79 -3.03
C MET A 66 -9.38 -7.71 -3.37
N LEU A 67 -9.62 -8.01 -4.65
CA LEU A 67 -10.64 -8.97 -5.07
C LEU A 67 -10.33 -10.38 -4.57
N LYS A 68 -9.07 -10.82 -4.65
CA LYS A 68 -8.66 -12.13 -4.14
C LYS A 68 -8.78 -12.22 -2.61
N ALA A 69 -8.44 -11.14 -1.89
CA ALA A 69 -8.64 -11.07 -0.45
C ALA A 69 -10.12 -11.22 -0.09
N CYS A 70 -11.03 -10.55 -0.80
CA CYS A 70 -12.47 -10.74 -0.62
C CYS A 70 -12.92 -12.20 -0.87
N GLU A 71 -12.42 -12.85 -1.94
CA GLU A 71 -12.71 -14.26 -2.23
C GLU A 71 -12.25 -15.19 -1.10
N LEU A 72 -11.14 -14.86 -0.44
CA LEU A 72 -10.57 -15.60 0.68
C LEU A 72 -11.15 -15.19 2.05
N ASN A 73 -12.17 -14.32 2.09
CA ASN A 73 -12.72 -13.74 3.33
C ASN A 73 -11.66 -13.01 4.19
N VAL A 74 -10.68 -12.38 3.55
CA VAL A 74 -9.67 -11.51 4.17
C VAL A 74 -10.10 -10.06 3.97
N ALA A 75 -10.28 -9.36 5.09
CA ALA A 75 -10.55 -7.93 5.07
C ALA A 75 -9.32 -7.17 4.58
N ASN A 76 -9.56 -6.13 3.79
CA ASN A 76 -8.49 -5.36 3.17
C ASN A 76 -8.88 -3.88 3.03
N VAL A 77 -7.87 -3.02 3.04
CA VAL A 77 -8.05 -1.58 2.81
C VAL A 77 -6.81 -0.97 2.16
N TRP A 78 -7.04 -0.12 1.16
CA TRP A 78 -6.00 0.67 0.52
C TRP A 78 -5.48 1.75 1.48
N ILE A 79 -4.16 1.83 1.65
CA ILE A 79 -3.48 2.84 2.49
C ILE A 79 -2.91 3.93 1.59
N ASN A 80 -3.49 5.12 1.63
CA ASN A 80 -3.18 6.21 0.71
C ASN A 80 -2.04 7.13 1.17
N GLN A 81 -1.56 6.97 2.41
CA GLN A 81 -0.62 7.92 3.01
C GLN A 81 0.78 7.91 2.38
N PHE A 82 1.09 6.90 1.56
CA PHE A 82 2.34 6.85 0.79
C PHE A 82 2.27 7.61 -0.55
N TYR A 83 1.11 8.17 -0.93
CA TYR A 83 0.85 8.73 -2.26
C TYR A 83 1.86 9.79 -2.74
N ASP A 84 2.45 10.56 -1.82
CA ASP A 84 3.42 11.62 -2.08
C ASP A 84 4.79 11.37 -1.40
N SER A 85 5.03 10.14 -0.96
CA SER A 85 6.24 9.76 -0.20
C SER A 85 7.53 9.65 -1.06
N TYR A 86 7.46 9.97 -2.34
CA TYR A 86 8.55 9.78 -3.32
C TYR A 86 9.89 10.41 -2.88
N ASN A 87 9.85 11.59 -2.27
CA ASN A 87 11.05 12.31 -1.83
C ASN A 87 11.23 12.28 -0.30
N SER A 88 10.48 11.42 0.38
CA SER A 88 10.52 11.33 1.83
C SER A 88 11.76 10.58 2.30
N GLU A 89 12.67 11.30 2.96
CA GLU A 89 13.87 10.73 3.58
C GLU A 89 13.54 9.56 4.53
N PRO A 90 12.61 9.66 5.51
CA PRO A 90 12.33 8.55 6.41
C PRO A 90 11.78 7.30 5.68
N ILE A 91 11.04 7.49 4.58
CA ILE A 91 10.52 6.37 3.78
C ILE A 91 11.65 5.74 2.96
N ARG A 92 12.57 6.55 2.40
CA ARG A 92 13.75 6.05 1.70
C ARG A 92 14.69 5.28 2.63
N GLU A 93 14.86 5.73 3.86
CA GLU A 93 15.61 5.00 4.89
C GLU A 93 14.97 3.66 5.23
N PHE A 94 13.64 3.63 5.38
CA PHE A 94 12.89 2.39 5.58
C PHE A 94 13.10 1.42 4.41
N LEU A 95 12.95 1.88 3.16
CA LEU A 95 13.17 1.02 1.98
C LEU A 95 14.61 0.50 1.93
N LYS A 96 15.59 1.35 2.25
CA LYS A 96 17.00 0.96 2.34
C LYS A 96 17.24 -0.12 3.42
N SER A 97 16.54 -0.07 4.56
CA SER A 97 16.64 -1.12 5.58
C SER A 97 16.10 -2.49 5.12
N LEU A 98 15.33 -2.52 4.02
CA LEU A 98 14.84 -3.72 3.37
C LEU A 98 15.69 -4.13 2.14
N ASP A 99 16.89 -3.54 1.99
CA ASP A 99 17.77 -3.73 0.84
C ASP A 99 17.13 -3.40 -0.53
N ILE A 100 16.20 -2.43 -0.54
CA ILE A 100 15.52 -1.97 -1.75
C ILE A 100 16.30 -0.81 -2.40
N ASP A 101 16.59 -0.94 -3.69
CA ASP A 101 17.28 0.08 -4.49
C ASP A 101 16.51 1.41 -4.51
N SER A 102 17.23 2.53 -4.40
CA SER A 102 16.67 3.88 -4.29
C SER A 102 15.88 4.35 -5.52
N LYS A 103 15.97 3.64 -6.66
CA LYS A 103 15.15 3.87 -7.84
C LYS A 103 13.69 3.45 -7.64
N TYR A 104 13.41 2.60 -6.66
CA TYR A 104 12.08 2.14 -6.31
C TYR A 104 11.41 3.06 -5.28
N GLU A 105 10.11 3.23 -5.44
CA GLU A 105 9.27 4.00 -4.53
C GLU A 105 7.98 3.24 -4.22
N ILE A 106 7.45 3.41 -3.00
CA ILE A 106 6.14 2.86 -2.63
C ILE A 106 5.08 3.57 -3.46
N THR A 107 4.39 2.82 -4.31
CA THR A 107 3.32 3.34 -5.17
C THR A 107 1.95 3.09 -4.54
N CYS A 108 1.76 1.94 -3.90
CA CYS A 108 0.52 1.55 -3.23
C CYS A 108 0.83 0.71 -1.99
N ALA A 109 -0.08 0.73 -1.01
CA ALA A 109 0.00 -0.11 0.16
C ALA A 109 -1.38 -0.71 0.51
N LEU A 110 -1.39 -1.97 0.92
CA LEU A 110 -2.60 -2.73 1.26
C LEU A 110 -2.47 -3.25 2.69
N ALA A 111 -3.34 -2.78 3.59
CA ALA A 111 -3.50 -3.42 4.88
C ALA A 111 -4.42 -4.64 4.74
N LEU A 112 -4.06 -5.73 5.40
CA LEU A 112 -4.76 -7.02 5.36
C LEU A 112 -5.00 -7.56 6.78
N GLY A 113 -6.14 -8.22 6.97
CA GLY A 113 -6.45 -8.89 8.23
C GLY A 113 -7.81 -9.57 8.20
N TYR A 114 -8.22 -10.08 9.36
CA TYR A 114 -9.59 -10.52 9.57
C TYR A 114 -10.34 -9.40 10.29
N SER A 115 -11.51 -9.02 9.77
CA SER A 115 -12.29 -7.95 10.39
C SER A 115 -13.04 -8.49 11.60
N ASP A 116 -13.02 -7.72 12.69
CA ASP A 116 -13.87 -7.96 13.87
C ASP A 116 -15.36 -7.66 13.59
N GLU A 117 -15.65 -6.99 12.46
CA GLU A 117 -16.99 -6.59 12.07
C GLU A 117 -17.34 -7.04 10.64
N GLN A 118 -18.62 -7.24 10.38
CA GLN A 118 -19.09 -7.44 9.01
C GLN A 118 -19.12 -6.10 8.27
N PRO A 119 -18.36 -5.95 7.15
CA PRO A 119 -18.33 -4.69 6.43
C PRO A 119 -19.70 -4.35 5.86
N LYS A 120 -20.19 -3.14 6.14
CA LYS A 120 -21.44 -2.64 5.58
C LYS A 120 -21.22 -2.24 4.12
N ASN A 121 -21.93 -2.90 3.20
CA ASN A 121 -21.95 -2.49 1.80
C ASN A 121 -22.50 -1.07 1.68
N LYS A 122 -21.67 -0.14 1.19
CA LYS A 122 -22.08 1.23 0.87
C LYS A 122 -22.55 1.27 -0.59
N PRO A 123 -23.67 1.94 -0.91
CA PRO A 123 -24.11 2.07 -2.30
C PRO A 123 -23.06 2.84 -3.10
N ASN A 124 -22.77 2.35 -4.31
CA ASN A 124 -21.91 3.04 -5.26
C ASN A 124 -22.58 4.36 -5.71
N LYS A 125 -21.78 5.40 -5.91
CA LYS A 125 -22.24 6.72 -6.38
C LYS A 125 -21.76 7.05 -7.80
N PHE A 126 -21.23 6.07 -8.53
CA PHE A 126 -20.72 6.28 -9.88
C PHE A 126 -21.87 6.58 -10.85
N ILE A 127 -21.65 7.51 -11.76
CA ILE A 127 -22.54 7.75 -12.89
C ILE A 127 -21.96 6.97 -14.08
N THR A 128 -22.60 5.88 -14.46
CA THR A 128 -22.23 5.12 -15.65
C THR A 128 -23.04 5.61 -16.84
N LYS A 129 -22.35 6.14 -17.86
CA LYS A 129 -22.96 6.48 -19.14
C LYS A 129 -22.60 5.41 -20.16
N PHE A 130 -23.61 4.70 -20.65
CA PHE A 130 -23.47 3.82 -21.80
C PHE A 130 -23.68 4.67 -23.06
N ILE A 131 -22.68 4.69 -23.94
CA ILE A 131 -22.74 5.30 -25.27
C ILE A 131 -22.69 4.21 -26.33
#